data_AF-A0A227JDX4-F1
#
_entry.id   AF-A0A227JDX4-F1
#
_cell.length_a   1.000
_cell.length_b   1.000
_cell.length_c   1.000
_cell.angle_alpha   90.00
_cell.angle_beta   90.00
_cell.angle_gamma   90.00
#
_symmetry.space_group_name_H-M   'P 1'
#
loop_
_entity.id
_entity.type
_entity.pdbx_description
1 polymer ?
#
loop_
_entity_poly.entity_id
_entity_poly.type
_entity_poly.pdbx_seq_one_letter_code
_entity_poly.pdbx_strand_id
1 'polypeptide(L)'
;QGEHAQALNVIQTLSDELQSRGDVKLAKADCLLETKQFELAQELLATIPLEYQDNSYKSLIAKLELHQQAAESPELKRLEQELAANPDNFELACELAVQYNQVGRDEEALELLWNILKVNLGAQDGEVKKTFMDILSALGQGNAIASKYRRQLYSILY
;
A
#
# COMPACT_ATOMS: atom_id res chain seq x y z
N GLN A 1 15.66 1.90 -3.50
CA GLN A 1 14.21 2.16 -3.29
C GLN A 1 13.64 3.22 -4.24
N GLY A 2 14.34 4.31 -4.58
CA GLY A 2 13.83 5.32 -5.54
C GLY A 2 13.75 4.85 -7.00
N GLU A 3 14.54 3.85 -7.39
CA GLU A 3 14.65 3.40 -8.79
C GLU A 3 13.39 2.68 -9.30
N HIS A 4 12.72 1.86 -8.47
CA HIS A 4 11.48 1.17 -8.87
C HIS A 4 10.30 2.14 -9.04
N ALA A 5 10.21 3.15 -8.17
CA ALA A 5 9.19 4.20 -8.30
C ALA A 5 9.42 5.06 -9.56
N GLN A 6 10.68 5.36 -9.89
CA GLN A 6 11.01 6.04 -11.14
C GLN A 6 10.74 5.15 -12.36
N ALA A 7 11.06 3.86 -12.28
CA ALA A 7 10.78 2.89 -13.34
C ALA A 7 9.27 2.77 -13.62
N LEU A 8 8.42 2.76 -12.58
CA LEU A 8 6.97 2.78 -12.76
C LEU A 8 6.50 4.00 -13.55
N ASN A 9 7.01 5.19 -13.22
CA ASN A 9 6.68 6.41 -13.97
C ASN A 9 7.12 6.30 -15.44
N VAL A 10 8.31 5.79 -15.72
CA VAL A 10 8.78 5.60 -17.10
C VAL A 10 7.89 4.59 -17.83
N ILE A 11 7.55 3.46 -17.22
CA ILE A 11 6.69 2.44 -17.82
C ILE A 11 5.31 3.01 -18.16
N GLN A 12 4.75 3.88 -17.31
CA GLN A 12 3.45 4.53 -17.55
C GLN A 12 3.47 5.53 -18.72
N THR A 13 4.65 6.03 -19.12
CA THR A 13 4.80 6.92 -20.28
C THR A 13 4.99 6.19 -21.61
N LEU A 14 5.13 4.86 -21.59
CA LEU A 14 5.23 4.04 -22.80
C LEU A 14 3.88 4.00 -23.54
N SER A 15 3.92 3.70 -24.85
CA SER A 15 2.69 3.49 -25.63
C SER A 15 1.88 2.29 -25.12
N ASP A 16 0.56 2.32 -25.32
CA ASP A 16 -0.34 1.23 -24.90
C ASP A 16 0.07 -0.13 -25.47
N GLU A 17 0.56 -0.15 -26.72
CA GLU A 17 1.10 -1.33 -27.38
C GLU A 17 2.27 -1.94 -26.60
N LEU A 18 3.20 -1.10 -26.13
CA LEU A 18 4.34 -1.56 -25.34
C LEU A 18 3.92 -1.99 -23.94
N GLN A 19 3.02 -1.24 -23.28
CA GLN A 19 2.48 -1.61 -21.97
C GLN A 19 1.70 -2.92 -22.00
N SER A 20 1.15 -3.31 -23.16
CA SER A 20 0.41 -4.55 -23.33
C SER A 20 1.31 -5.80 -23.42
N ARG A 21 2.60 -5.64 -23.75
CA ARG A 21 3.54 -6.75 -23.89
C ARG A 21 3.79 -7.45 -22.56
N GLY A 22 3.85 -8.78 -22.58
CA GLY A 22 4.02 -9.58 -21.37
C GLY A 22 5.30 -9.27 -20.59
N ASP A 23 6.42 -9.05 -21.28
CA ASP A 23 7.71 -8.68 -20.68
C ASP A 23 7.65 -7.32 -19.94
N VAL A 24 7.02 -6.32 -20.55
CA VAL A 24 6.81 -5.00 -19.91
C VAL A 24 5.87 -5.12 -18.71
N LYS A 25 4.82 -5.93 -18.82
CA LYS A 25 3.91 -6.19 -17.69
C LYS A 25 4.62 -6.91 -16.52
N LEU A 26 5.54 -7.84 -16.79
CA LEU A 26 6.34 -8.48 -15.74
C LEU A 26 7.26 -7.49 -15.04
N ALA A 27 7.96 -6.63 -15.80
CA ALA A 27 8.80 -5.59 -15.23
C ALA A 27 8.00 -4.59 -14.38
N LYS A 28 6.79 -4.23 -14.85
CA LYS A 28 5.85 -3.40 -14.10
C LYS A 28 5.39 -4.10 -12.82
N ALA A 29 5.05 -5.38 -12.87
CA ALA A 29 4.64 -6.15 -11.71
C ALA A 29 5.76 -6.22 -10.65
N ASP A 30 7.01 -6.45 -11.05
CA ASP A 30 8.15 -6.42 -10.12
C ASP A 30 8.28 -5.05 -9.45
N CYS A 31 8.20 -3.96 -10.22
CA CYS A 31 8.26 -2.62 -9.63
C CYS A 31 7.07 -2.34 -8.68
N LEU A 32 5.87 -2.86 -8.97
CA LEU A 32 4.72 -2.75 -8.09
C LEU A 32 4.95 -3.51 -6.78
N LEU A 33 5.50 -4.73 -6.82
CA LEU A 33 5.86 -5.50 -5.62
C LEU A 33 6.92 -4.78 -4.78
N GLU A 34 7.98 -4.28 -5.39
CA GLU A 34 9.07 -3.56 -4.70
C GLU A 34 8.62 -2.21 -4.12
N THR A 35 7.53 -1.65 -4.64
CA THR A 35 6.88 -0.43 -4.11
C THR A 35 5.67 -0.72 -3.23
N LYS A 36 5.50 -1.99 -2.78
CA LYS A 36 4.43 -2.47 -1.91
C LYS A 36 2.99 -2.31 -2.46
N GLN A 37 2.84 -2.11 -3.76
CA GLN A 37 1.55 -2.03 -4.43
C GLN A 37 1.05 -3.42 -4.82
N PHE A 38 0.83 -4.27 -3.81
CA PHE A 38 0.60 -5.70 -3.96
C PHE A 38 -0.70 -6.05 -4.69
N GLU A 39 -1.78 -5.31 -4.44
CA GLU A 39 -3.07 -5.50 -5.14
C GLU A 39 -2.93 -5.24 -6.64
N LEU A 40 -2.33 -4.11 -7.02
CA LEU A 40 -2.07 -3.78 -8.42
C LEU A 40 -1.13 -4.79 -9.09
N ALA A 41 -0.12 -5.29 -8.35
CA ALA A 41 0.76 -6.33 -8.86
C ALA A 41 0.00 -7.64 -9.11
N GLN A 42 -0.88 -8.05 -8.20
CA GLN A 42 -1.71 -9.24 -8.33
C GLN A 42 -2.62 -9.16 -9.56
N GLU A 43 -3.35 -8.05 -9.71
CA GLU A 43 -4.22 -7.81 -10.86
C GLU A 43 -3.43 -7.89 -12.16
N LEU A 44 -2.26 -7.25 -12.22
CA LEU A 44 -1.42 -7.25 -13.41
C LEU A 44 -0.89 -8.64 -13.75
N LEU A 45 -0.38 -9.38 -12.75
CA LEU A 45 0.14 -10.75 -12.89
C LEU A 45 -0.95 -11.71 -13.37
N ALA A 46 -2.21 -11.51 -12.98
CA ALA A 46 -3.34 -12.30 -13.45
C ALA A 46 -3.62 -12.10 -14.97
N THR A 47 -3.16 -10.99 -15.56
CA THR A 47 -3.34 -10.72 -17.00
C THR A 47 -2.18 -11.18 -17.89
N ILE A 48 -1.15 -11.81 -17.32
CA ILE A 48 0.04 -12.24 -18.07
C ILE A 48 -0.31 -13.49 -18.92
N PRO A 49 -0.13 -13.44 -20.26
CA PRO A 49 -0.38 -14.60 -21.12
C PRO A 49 0.54 -15.77 -20.78
N LEU A 50 0.05 -17.00 -20.99
CA LEU A 50 0.77 -18.24 -20.63
C LEU A 50 2.19 -18.32 -21.22
N GLU A 51 2.40 -17.78 -22.43
CA GLU A 51 3.71 -17.76 -23.10
C GLU A 51 4.78 -16.94 -22.36
N TYR A 52 4.36 -16.03 -21.46
CA TYR A 52 5.23 -15.20 -20.62
C TYR A 52 5.30 -15.70 -19.16
N GLN A 53 4.65 -16.81 -18.81
CA GLN A 53 4.68 -17.37 -17.45
C GLN A 53 5.93 -18.22 -17.19
N ASP A 54 7.09 -17.59 -17.37
CA ASP A 54 8.40 -18.19 -17.20
C ASP A 54 8.83 -18.23 -15.71
N ASN A 55 10.13 -18.47 -15.46
CA ASN A 55 10.67 -18.47 -14.10
C ASN A 55 10.58 -17.09 -13.43
N SER A 56 10.63 -16.00 -14.18
CA SER A 56 10.49 -14.64 -13.66
C SER A 56 9.08 -14.45 -13.13
N TYR A 57 8.06 -14.81 -13.92
CA TYR A 57 6.66 -14.78 -13.48
C TYR A 57 6.44 -15.57 -12.19
N LYS A 58 6.92 -16.83 -12.13
CA LYS A 58 6.78 -17.68 -10.94
C LYS A 58 7.45 -17.07 -9.71
N SER A 59 8.59 -16.41 -9.89
CA SER A 59 9.28 -15.73 -8.79
C SER A 59 8.47 -14.56 -8.25
N LEU A 60 7.81 -13.79 -9.13
CA LEU A 60 6.92 -12.69 -8.75
C LEU A 60 5.66 -13.19 -8.02
N ILE A 61 5.06 -14.29 -8.50
CA ILE A 61 3.94 -14.94 -7.80
C ILE A 61 4.36 -15.40 -6.40
N ALA A 62 5.51 -16.06 -6.27
CA ALA A 62 5.99 -16.50 -4.96
C ALA A 62 6.27 -15.33 -4.01
N LYS A 63 6.86 -14.22 -4.50
CA LYS A 63 7.01 -12.99 -3.72
C LYS A 63 5.64 -12.48 -3.22
N LEU A 64 4.66 -12.39 -4.12
CA LEU A 64 3.30 -11.92 -3.80
C LEU A 64 2.63 -12.81 -2.74
N GLU A 65 2.73 -14.14 -2.87
CA GLU A 65 2.17 -15.09 -1.91
C GLU A 65 2.79 -14.94 -0.51
N LEU A 66 4.12 -14.76 -0.43
CA LEU A 66 4.80 -14.51 0.84
C LEU A 66 4.31 -13.21 1.50
N HIS A 67 4.07 -12.16 0.72
CA HIS A 67 3.50 -10.91 1.23
C HIS A 67 2.06 -11.10 1.73
N GLN A 68 1.22 -11.83 1.00
CA GLN A 68 -0.14 -12.11 1.42
C GLN A 68 -0.19 -12.90 2.73
N GLN A 69 0.69 -13.87 2.91
CA GLN A 69 0.81 -14.60 4.18
C GLN A 69 1.21 -13.68 5.34
N ALA A 70 2.12 -12.73 5.13
CA ALA A 70 2.50 -11.75 6.14
C ALA A 70 1.35 -10.79 6.48
N ALA A 71 0.58 -10.37 5.47
CA ALA A 71 -0.60 -9.51 5.62
C ALA A 71 -1.73 -10.17 6.43
N GLU A 72 -1.72 -11.51 6.51
CA GLU A 72 -2.65 -12.33 7.30
C GLU A 72 -2.07 -12.86 8.63
N SER A 73 -0.98 -12.27 9.11
CA SER A 73 -0.28 -12.76 10.30
C SER A 73 -1.21 -12.84 11.54
N PRO A 74 -0.99 -13.81 12.44
CA PRO A 74 -1.76 -13.91 13.68
C PRO A 74 -1.72 -12.66 14.55
N GLU A 75 -0.60 -11.92 14.52
CA GLU A 75 -0.43 -10.69 15.28
C GLU A 75 -1.33 -9.56 14.75
N LEU A 76 -1.41 -9.39 13.42
CA LEU A 76 -2.35 -8.44 12.82
C LEU A 76 -3.79 -8.78 13.20
N LYS A 77 -4.18 -10.05 13.08
CA LYS A 77 -5.53 -10.51 13.45
C LYS A 77 -5.84 -10.27 14.93
N ARG A 78 -4.84 -10.38 15.80
CA ARG A 78 -4.97 -10.08 17.24
C ARG A 78 -5.21 -8.59 17.48
N LEU A 79 -4.41 -7.71 16.86
CA LEU A 79 -4.56 -6.26 16.98
C LEU A 79 -5.91 -5.77 16.41
N GLU A 80 -6.34 -6.32 15.28
CA GLU A 80 -7.66 -6.06 14.68
C GLU A 80 -8.79 -6.40 15.66
N GLN A 81 -8.73 -7.57 16.30
CA GLN A 81 -9.72 -8.00 17.29
C GLN A 81 -9.72 -7.12 18.54
N GLU A 82 -8.54 -6.75 19.03
CA GLU A 82 -8.39 -5.90 20.21
C GLU A 82 -8.95 -4.49 19.96
N LEU A 83 -8.70 -3.94 18.76
CA LEU A 83 -9.24 -2.64 18.37
C LEU A 83 -10.75 -2.70 18.12
N ALA A 84 -11.25 -3.79 17.54
CA ALA A 84 -12.69 -4.01 17.38
C ALA A 84 -13.43 -4.08 18.73
N ALA A 85 -12.77 -4.61 19.77
CA ALA A 85 -13.30 -4.61 21.13
C ALA A 85 -13.24 -3.22 21.80
N ASN A 86 -12.25 -2.39 21.44
CA ASN A 86 -12.01 -1.07 22.03
C ASN A 86 -11.77 0.00 20.94
N PRO A 87 -12.81 0.42 20.20
CA PRO A 87 -12.65 1.28 19.01
C PRO A 87 -12.14 2.69 19.30
N ASP A 88 -12.27 3.17 20.54
CA ASP A 88 -11.77 4.47 20.98
C ASP A 88 -10.30 4.43 21.46
N ASN A 89 -9.64 3.27 21.39
CA ASN A 89 -8.23 3.15 21.69
C ASN A 89 -7.38 3.64 20.51
N PHE A 90 -7.14 4.95 20.45
CA PHE A 90 -6.40 5.57 19.35
C PHE A 90 -4.91 5.22 19.33
N GLU A 91 -4.32 4.85 20.47
CA GLU A 91 -2.95 4.33 20.53
C GLU A 91 -2.86 2.99 19.79
N LEU A 92 -3.80 2.09 20.05
CA LEU A 92 -3.89 0.81 19.35
C LEU A 92 -4.22 0.98 17.86
N ALA A 93 -5.03 1.99 17.49
CA ALA A 93 -5.28 2.32 16.10
C ALA A 93 -4.00 2.78 15.38
N CYS A 94 -3.16 3.59 16.04
CA CYS A 94 -1.85 3.97 15.52
C CYS A 94 -0.92 2.77 15.36
N GLU A 95 -0.86 1.89 16.36
CA GLU A 95 -0.05 0.67 16.29
C GLU A 95 -0.48 -0.23 15.13
N LEU A 96 -1.79 -0.51 15.02
CA LEU A 96 -2.34 -1.32 13.94
C LEU A 96 -2.07 -0.70 12.56
N ALA A 97 -2.23 0.62 12.42
CA ALA A 97 -1.92 1.30 11.16
C ALA A 97 -0.44 1.18 10.77
N VAL A 98 0.48 1.23 11.74
CA VAL A 98 1.90 0.99 11.48
C VAL A 98 2.13 -0.46 11.03
N GLN A 99 1.49 -1.44 11.67
CA GLN A 99 1.61 -2.85 11.28
C GLN A 99 1.05 -3.09 9.87
N TYR A 100 -0.09 -2.50 9.53
CA TYR A 100 -0.64 -2.52 8.18
C TYR A 100 0.34 -1.96 7.14
N ASN A 101 0.95 -0.81 7.39
CA ASN A 101 1.94 -0.24 6.46
C ASN A 101 3.20 -1.12 6.29
N GLN A 102 3.63 -1.81 7.35
CA GLN A 102 4.77 -2.73 7.26
C GLN A 102 4.51 -3.85 6.26
N VAL A 103 3.29 -4.40 6.25
CA VAL A 103 2.85 -5.47 5.34
C VAL A 103 2.25 -4.97 4.03
N GLY A 104 2.21 -3.65 3.80
CA GLY A 104 1.67 -3.03 2.57
C GLY A 104 0.15 -2.97 2.47
N ARG A 105 -0.57 -3.11 3.59
CA ARG A 105 -2.01 -2.83 3.72
C ARG A 105 -2.23 -1.31 3.89
N ASP A 106 -1.66 -0.53 2.98
CA ASP A 106 -1.51 0.92 3.14
C ASP A 106 -2.84 1.68 3.09
N GLU A 107 -3.78 1.24 2.25
CA GLU A 107 -5.10 1.84 2.19
C GLU A 107 -5.86 1.66 3.50
N GLU A 108 -5.79 0.48 4.11
CA GLU A 108 -6.42 0.18 5.40
C GLU A 108 -5.77 0.94 6.55
N ALA A 109 -4.43 1.06 6.55
CA ALA A 109 -3.70 1.88 7.51
C ALA A 109 -4.15 3.35 7.48
N LEU A 110 -4.21 3.93 6.28
CA LEU A 110 -4.59 5.31 6.09
C LEU A 110 -6.08 5.53 6.35
N GLU A 111 -6.95 4.61 5.94
CA GLU A 111 -8.39 4.69 6.20
C GLU A 111 -8.70 4.66 7.70
N LEU A 112 -8.04 3.76 8.44
CA LEU A 112 -8.20 3.65 9.90
C LEU A 112 -7.92 4.98 10.60
N LEU A 113 -6.76 5.58 10.33
CA LEU A 113 -6.37 6.84 10.94
C LEU A 113 -7.21 8.01 10.41
N TRP A 114 -7.56 8.01 9.12
CA TRP A 114 -8.41 9.04 8.52
C TRP A 114 -9.79 9.09 9.16
N ASN A 115 -10.37 7.93 9.49
CA ASN A 115 -11.66 7.84 10.15
C ASN A 115 -11.68 8.51 11.54
N ILE A 116 -10.53 8.54 12.23
CA ILE A 116 -10.35 9.26 13.48
C ILE A 116 -10.14 10.77 13.20
N LEU A 117 -9.23 11.10 12.28
CA LEU A 117 -8.81 12.48 11.99
C LEU A 117 -9.92 13.36 11.42
N LYS A 118 -10.83 12.79 10.61
CA LYS A 118 -11.98 13.53 10.07
C LYS A 118 -12.96 13.99 11.16
N VAL A 119 -12.92 13.37 12.34
CA VAL A 119 -13.75 13.71 13.50
C VAL A 119 -12.97 14.60 14.47
N ASN A 120 -11.72 14.22 14.78
CA ASN A 120 -10.86 14.94 15.71
C ASN A 120 -9.40 14.97 15.24
N LEU A 121 -8.98 16.11 14.70
CA LEU A 121 -7.59 16.35 14.26
C LEU A 121 -6.55 16.31 15.40
N GLY A 122 -6.98 16.54 16.65
CA GLY A 122 -6.14 16.52 17.84
C GLY A 122 -6.22 15.21 18.63
N ALA A 123 -6.78 14.13 18.05
CA ALA A 123 -6.87 12.84 18.72
C ALA A 123 -5.51 12.34 19.20
N GLN A 124 -5.46 11.78 20.41
CA GLN A 124 -4.25 11.29 21.07
C GLN A 124 -3.13 12.35 21.10
N ASP A 125 -3.45 13.57 21.54
CA ASP A 125 -2.51 14.71 21.57
C ASP A 125 -1.82 15.00 20.22
N GLY A 126 -2.49 14.67 19.11
CA GLY A 126 -2.00 14.83 17.74
C GLY A 126 -1.15 13.67 17.22
N GLU A 127 -0.97 12.59 17.99
CA GLU A 127 -0.22 11.41 17.60
C GLU A 127 -0.82 10.72 16.37
N VAL A 128 -2.16 10.59 16.30
CA VAL A 128 -2.85 9.99 15.14
C VAL A 128 -2.47 10.71 13.84
N LYS A 129 -2.44 12.05 13.88
CA LYS A 129 -2.07 12.88 12.73
C LYS A 129 -0.61 12.68 12.35
N LYS A 130 0.28 12.58 13.34
CA LYS A 130 1.70 12.32 13.13
C LYS A 130 1.91 10.97 12.44
N THR A 131 1.34 9.89 12.99
CA THR A 131 1.42 8.55 12.41
C THR A 131 0.89 8.51 10.98
N PHE A 132 -0.24 9.17 10.71
CA PHE A 132 -0.80 9.29 9.37
C PHE A 132 0.16 9.98 8.39
N MET A 133 0.79 11.09 8.80
CA MET A 133 1.76 11.82 8.00
C MET A 133 3.06 11.03 7.77
N ASP A 134 3.50 10.27 8.76
CA ASP A 134 4.69 9.41 8.66
C ASP A 134 4.45 8.29 7.64
N ILE A 135 3.28 7.64 7.67
CA ILE A 135 2.88 6.64 6.66
C ILE A 135 2.81 7.26 5.27
N LEU A 136 2.15 8.42 5.12
CA LEU A 136 2.13 9.13 3.83
C LEU A 136 3.54 9.44 3.32
N SER A 137 4.46 9.82 4.21
CA SER A 137 5.84 10.12 3.82
C SER A 137 6.59 8.87 3.38
N ALA A 138 6.38 7.74 4.07
CA ALA A 138 6.97 6.44 3.72
C ALA A 138 6.53 5.94 2.33
N LEU A 139 5.26 6.18 1.95
CA LEU A 139 4.73 5.82 0.62
C LEU A 139 5.29 6.68 -0.52
N GLY A 140 5.85 7.86 -0.21
CA GLY A 140 6.42 8.77 -1.19
C GLY A 140 5.36 9.47 -2.08
N GLN A 141 5.86 10.24 -3.06
CA GLN A 141 5.04 11.12 -3.89
C GLN A 141 4.39 10.40 -5.09
N GLY A 142 4.97 9.29 -5.56
CA GLY A 142 4.46 8.52 -6.69
C GLY A 142 3.31 7.56 -6.37
N ASN A 143 2.94 7.43 -5.09
CA ASN A 143 1.87 6.52 -4.66
C ASN A 143 0.49 7.20 -4.78
N ALA A 144 -0.44 6.53 -5.47
CA ALA A 144 -1.78 7.04 -5.74
C ALA A 144 -2.63 7.17 -4.46
N ILE A 145 -2.54 6.18 -3.55
CA ILE A 145 -3.24 6.16 -2.27
C ILE A 145 -2.75 7.34 -1.41
N ALA A 146 -1.44 7.52 -1.29
CA ALA A 146 -0.87 8.64 -0.55
C ALA A 146 -1.32 10.00 -1.12
N SER A 147 -1.41 10.12 -2.45
CA SER A 147 -1.88 11.34 -3.12
C SER A 147 -3.37 11.62 -2.89
N LYS A 148 -4.22 10.58 -2.80
CA LYS A 148 -5.64 10.69 -2.42
C LYS A 148 -5.76 11.25 -0.99
N TYR A 149 -5.09 10.62 -0.02
CA TYR A 149 -5.19 10.99 1.39
C TYR A 149 -4.55 12.34 1.73
N ARG A 150 -3.44 12.73 1.07
CA ARG A 150 -2.89 14.10 1.21
C ARG A 150 -3.91 15.16 0.82
N ARG A 151 -4.60 14.98 -0.32
CA ARG A 151 -5.64 15.92 -0.78
C ARG A 151 -6.79 16.03 0.23
N GLN A 152 -7.24 14.90 0.77
CA GLN A 152 -8.27 14.87 1.81
C GLN A 152 -7.82 15.62 3.06
N LEU A 153 -6.60 15.37 3.54
CA LEU A 153 -6.06 16.06 4.72
C LEU A 153 -5.98 17.58 4.50
N TYR A 154 -5.54 18.03 3.33
CA TYR A 154 -5.53 19.46 3.02
C TYR A 154 -6.93 20.08 3.04
N SER A 155 -7.96 19.37 2.56
CA SER A 155 -9.33 19.89 2.52
C SER A 155 -9.98 20.13 3.89
N ILE A 156 -9.46 19.54 4.97
CA ILE A 156 -9.97 19.77 6.33
C ILE A 156 -9.10 20.73 7.15
N LEU A 157 -7.90 21.06 6.65
CA LEU A 157 -6.99 22.03 7.27
C LEU A 157 -7.22 23.48 6.79
N TYR A 158 -7.91 23.64 5.66
CA TYR A 158 -8.26 24.91 5.03
C TYR A 158 -9.77 25.09 4.96
#